data_AF-A0A699SMV5-F1
#
_entry.id   AF-A0A699SMV5-F1
#
_cell.length_a   1.000
_cell.length_b   1.000
_cell.length_c   1.000
_cell.angle_alpha   90.00
_cell.angle_beta   90.00
_cell.angle_gamma   90.00
#
_symmetry.space_group_name_H-M   'P 1'
#
loop_
_entity.id
_entity.type
_entity.pdbx_description
1 polymer ?
#
loop_
_entity_poly.entity_id
_entity_poly.type
_entity_poly.pdbx_seq_one_letter_code
_entity_poly.pdbx_strand_id
1 'polypeptide(L)'
;AAHRWLEKEPLRFITTWEDLVSKFINEFFPPSRTTSLRNEISNFEQKLGESFHEAWDRYKDLLRACPHYGFTELHQLNTFYNAFVGLNLLLILIIFLLLAFGVDAAEKTKGKH
;
A
#
# COMPACT_ATOMS: atom_id res chain seq x y z
N ALA A 1 -21.15 11.46 12.54
CA ALA A 1 -20.63 12.50 11.61
C ALA A 1 -21.54 12.62 10.39
N ALA A 2 -21.74 11.54 9.62
CA ALA A 2 -22.60 11.52 8.43
C ALA A 2 -24.02 12.08 8.62
N HIS A 3 -24.73 11.70 9.70
CA HIS A 3 -26.07 12.22 9.99
C HIS A 3 -26.11 13.75 10.11
N ARG A 4 -25.15 14.33 10.86
CA ARG A 4 -25.04 15.78 11.04
C ARG A 4 -24.66 16.52 9.76
N TRP A 5 -23.94 15.87 8.85
CA TRP A 5 -23.66 16.42 7.52
C TRP A 5 -24.94 16.45 6.68
N LEU A 6 -25.68 15.34 6.64
CA LEU A 6 -26.93 15.24 5.89
C LEU A 6 -27.98 16.26 6.36
N GLU A 7 -28.07 16.50 7.67
CA GLU A 7 -28.96 17.53 8.25
C GLU A 7 -28.56 18.97 7.90
N LYS A 8 -27.27 19.21 7.61
CA LYS A 8 -26.74 20.53 7.22
C LYS A 8 -26.83 20.77 5.72
N GLU A 9 -26.81 19.71 4.92
CA GLU A 9 -26.88 19.80 3.48
C GLU A 9 -28.27 20.32 3.08
N PRO A 10 -28.37 21.41 2.29
CA PRO A 10 -29.66 21.95 1.94
C PRO A 10 -30.41 20.94 1.06
N LEU A 11 -31.52 20.40 1.59
CA LEU A 11 -32.36 19.34 1.00
C LEU A 11 -32.83 19.60 -0.45
N ARG A 12 -32.65 20.82 -0.97
CA ARG A 12 -32.99 21.22 -2.34
C ARG A 12 -31.90 20.88 -3.37
N PHE A 13 -30.71 20.45 -2.93
CA PHE A 13 -29.54 20.19 -3.78
C PHE A 13 -29.23 18.70 -3.97
N ILE A 14 -29.99 17.80 -3.35
CA ILE A 14 -29.89 16.35 -3.57
C ILE A 14 -31.21 15.91 -4.17
N THR A 15 -31.27 15.87 -5.50
CA THR A 15 -32.49 15.49 -6.24
C THR A 15 -32.43 14.06 -6.76
N THR A 16 -31.24 13.46 -6.78
CA THR A 16 -30.97 12.10 -7.24
C THR A 16 -30.11 11.33 -6.26
N TRP A 17 -30.12 9.99 -6.37
CA TRP A 17 -29.22 9.13 -5.59
C TRP A 17 -27.75 9.40 -5.96
N GLU A 18 -27.48 9.63 -7.24
CA GLU A 18 -26.15 9.97 -7.75
C GLU A 18 -25.60 11.26 -7.12
N ASP A 19 -26.43 12.29 -6.97
CA ASP A 19 -26.04 13.54 -6.29
C ASP A 19 -25.72 13.32 -4.81
N LEU A 20 -26.52 12.50 -4.12
CA LEU A 20 -26.27 12.16 -2.71
C LEU A 20 -24.93 11.44 -2.55
N VAL A 21 -24.69 10.42 -3.37
CA VAL A 21 -23.46 9.63 -3.36
C VAL A 21 -22.26 10.52 -3.70
N SER A 22 -22.37 11.35 -4.74
CA SER A 22 -21.30 12.26 -5.16
C SER A 22 -20.93 13.26 -4.07
N LYS A 23 -21.92 13.92 -3.45
CA LYS A 23 -21.68 14.86 -2.34
C LYS A 23 -21.11 14.17 -1.10
N PHE A 24 -21.61 12.98 -0.76
CA PHE A 24 -21.09 12.18 0.36
C PHE A 24 -19.62 11.80 0.14
N ILE A 25 -19.28 11.31 -1.05
CA ILE A 25 -17.89 10.97 -1.40
C ILE A 25 -17.02 12.22 -1.37
N ASN A 26 -17.47 13.36 -1.91
CA ASN A 26 -16.67 14.58 -1.87
C ASN A 26 -16.45 15.13 -0.46
N GLU A 27 -17.42 14.99 0.44
CA GLU A 27 -17.28 15.42 1.84
C GLU A 27 -16.34 14.50 2.64
N PHE A 28 -16.59 13.19 2.59
CA PHE A 28 -15.92 12.23 3.48
C PHE A 28 -14.66 11.59 2.86
N PHE A 29 -14.61 11.49 1.53
CA PHE A 29 -13.55 10.85 0.76
C PHE A 29 -13.15 11.67 -0.48
N PRO A 30 -12.82 12.97 -0.31
CA PRO A 30 -12.58 13.87 -1.43
C PRO A 30 -11.55 13.28 -2.40
N PRO A 31 -11.79 13.32 -3.73
CA PRO A 31 -10.90 12.74 -4.72
C PRO A 31 -9.44 13.19 -4.59
N SER A 32 -9.22 14.44 -4.16
CA SER A 32 -7.88 14.99 -3.89
C SER A 32 -7.16 14.25 -2.76
N ARG A 33 -7.84 13.97 -1.65
CA ARG A 33 -7.29 13.22 -0.51
C ARG A 33 -7.05 11.76 -0.88
N THR A 34 -7.99 11.15 -1.60
CA THR A 34 -7.83 9.79 -2.13
C THR A 34 -6.61 9.70 -3.06
N THR A 35 -6.43 10.69 -3.94
CA THR A 35 -5.26 10.77 -4.84
C THR A 35 -3.96 10.97 -4.07
N SER A 36 -3.95 11.83 -3.04
CA SER A 36 -2.77 12.03 -2.17
C SER A 36 -2.37 10.73 -1.47
N LEU A 37 -3.32 10.08 -0.81
CA LEU A 37 -3.09 8.81 -0.12
C LEU A 37 -2.56 7.74 -1.07
N ARG A 38 -3.09 7.66 -2.30
CA ARG A 38 -2.58 6.75 -3.33
C ARG A 38 -1.13 7.03 -3.66
N ASN A 39 -0.78 8.30 -3.86
CA ASN A 39 0.61 8.69 -4.15
C ASN A 39 1.54 8.41 -2.97
N GLU A 40 1.08 8.61 -1.73
CA GLU A 40 1.83 8.31 -0.51
C GLU A 40 2.05 6.80 -0.32
N ILE A 41 1.04 5.98 -0.67
CA ILE A 41 1.17 4.51 -0.67
C ILE A 41 2.14 4.09 -1.76
N SER A 42 1.95 4.51 -3.02
CA SER A 42 2.78 4.07 -4.15
C SER A 42 4.24 4.53 -4.07
N ASN A 43 4.49 5.69 -3.46
CA ASN A 43 5.83 6.22 -3.25
C ASN A 43 6.25 6.10 -1.79
N PHE A 44 5.71 5.10 -1.06
CA PHE A 44 6.11 4.88 0.32
C PHE A 44 7.61 4.66 0.39
N GLU A 45 8.25 5.31 1.35
CA GLU A 45 9.68 5.19 1.63
C GLU A 45 9.86 5.06 3.14
N GLN A 46 10.78 4.19 3.56
CA GLN A 46 11.20 4.14 4.95
C GLN A 46 11.96 5.41 5.31
N LYS A 47 11.62 6.04 6.43
CA LYS A 47 12.34 7.23 6.88
C LYS A 47 13.70 6.86 7.48
N LEU A 48 14.68 7.74 7.35
CA LEU A 48 15.99 7.55 7.98
C LEU A 48 15.82 7.41 9.51
N GLY A 49 16.31 6.31 10.07
CA GLY A 49 16.22 6.01 11.51
C GLY A 49 14.89 5.39 11.97
N GLU A 50 13.91 5.20 11.07
CA GLU A 50 12.68 4.46 11.36
C GLU A 50 12.97 2.95 11.35
N SER A 51 12.44 2.19 12.31
CA SER A 51 12.56 0.73 12.28
C SER A 51 11.61 0.10 11.24
N PHE A 52 11.87 -1.15 10.84
CA PHE A 52 10.97 -1.89 9.95
C PHE A 52 9.54 -1.98 10.48
N HIS A 53 9.39 -2.20 11.79
CA HIS A 53 8.09 -2.34 12.43
C HIS A 53 7.30 -1.02 12.40
N GLU A 54 7.95 0.10 12.72
CA GLU A 54 7.35 1.43 12.66
C GLU A 54 6.94 1.82 11.24
N ALA A 55 7.81 1.53 10.25
CA ALA A 55 7.49 1.73 8.84
C ALA A 55 6.28 0.88 8.41
N TRP A 56 6.21 -0.38 8.84
CA TRP A 56 5.09 -1.27 8.53
C TRP A 56 3.78 -0.80 9.16
N ASP A 57 3.81 -0.32 10.39
CA ASP A 57 2.63 0.24 11.05
C ASP A 57 2.12 1.50 10.34
N ARG A 58 3.02 2.42 9.97
CA ARG A 58 2.68 3.61 9.18
C ARG A 58 2.09 3.25 7.83
N TYR A 59 2.64 2.24 7.16
CA TYR A 59 2.11 1.76 5.88
C TYR A 59 0.69 1.17 6.03
N LYS A 60 0.44 0.36 7.06
CA LYS A 60 -0.90 -0.16 7.35
C LYS A 60 -1.91 0.95 7.65
N ASP A 61 -1.48 2.01 8.33
CA ASP A 61 -2.35 3.16 8.60
C ASP A 61 -2.74 3.92 7.32
N LEU A 62 -1.81 4.06 6.37
CA LEU A 62 -2.12 4.61 5.04
C LEU A 62 -3.13 3.72 4.28
N LEU A 63 -2.97 2.39 4.33
CA LEU A 63 -3.92 1.45 3.72
C LEU A 63 -5.32 1.55 4.36
N ARG A 64 -5.41 1.66 5.68
CA ARG A 64 -6.69 1.84 6.40
C ARG A 64 -7.38 3.17 6.08
N ALA A 65 -6.59 4.21 5.81
CA ALA A 65 -7.11 5.52 5.39
C ALA A 65 -7.64 5.52 3.95
N CYS A 66 -7.29 4.53 3.13
CA CYS A 66 -7.75 4.38 1.74
C CYS A 66 -8.50 3.05 1.50
N PRO A 67 -9.60 2.77 2.22
CA PRO A 67 -10.26 1.45 2.22
C PRO A 67 -10.97 1.11 0.90
N HIS A 68 -11.24 2.10 0.04
CA HIS A 68 -12.03 1.95 -1.17
C HIS A 68 -11.21 1.61 -2.43
N TYR A 69 -9.88 1.67 -2.35
CA TYR A 69 -9.04 1.50 -3.53
C TYR A 69 -8.36 0.13 -3.48
N GLY A 70 -8.85 -0.78 -4.33
CA GLY A 70 -8.54 -2.22 -4.38
C GLY A 70 -7.10 -2.56 -4.75
N PHE A 71 -6.13 -2.14 -3.93
CA PHE A 71 -4.78 -2.65 -4.00
C PHE A 71 -4.79 -4.14 -3.66
N THR A 72 -4.32 -4.96 -4.59
CA THR A 72 -4.11 -6.39 -4.31
C THR A 72 -3.05 -6.55 -3.23
N GLU A 73 -3.15 -7.60 -2.40
CA GLU A 73 -2.15 -7.89 -1.37
C GLU A 73 -0.72 -7.93 -1.94
N LEU A 74 -0.57 -8.49 -3.15
CA LEU A 74 0.70 -8.53 -3.86
C LEU A 74 1.24 -7.12 -4.18
N HIS A 75 0.37 -6.20 -4.64
CA HIS A 75 0.78 -4.83 -4.90
C HIS A 75 1.20 -4.10 -3.62
N GLN A 76 0.46 -4.30 -2.52
CA GLN A 76 0.77 -3.69 -1.24
C GLN A 76 2.15 -4.17 -0.73
N LEU A 77 2.39 -5.47 -0.81
CA LEU A 77 3.65 -6.10 -0.42
C LEU A 77 4.81 -5.61 -1.30
N ASN A 78 4.57 -5.54 -2.61
CA ASN A 78 5.56 -5.10 -3.58
C ASN A 78 6.04 -3.67 -3.28
N THR A 79 5.09 -2.76 -3.04
CA THR A 79 5.38 -1.37 -2.73
C THR A 79 6.12 -1.22 -1.41
N PHE A 80 5.70 -1.93 -0.35
CA PHE A 80 6.38 -1.84 0.95
C PHE A 80 7.82 -2.38 0.93
N TYR A 81 8.08 -3.48 0.22
CA TYR A 81 9.46 -4.00 0.12
C TYR A 81 10.36 -3.12 -0.76
N ASN A 82 9.83 -2.56 -1.85
CA ASN A 82 10.60 -1.62 -2.69
C ASN A 82 10.98 -0.34 -1.93
N ALA A 83 10.17 0.06 -0.93
CA ALA A 83 10.46 1.17 -0.04
C ALA A 83 11.64 0.92 0.93
N PHE A 84 11.95 -0.35 1.19
CA PHE A 84 12.94 -0.78 2.17
C PHE A 84 14.28 -1.15 1.53
N VAL A 85 14.20 -1.70 0.33
CA VAL A 85 15.34 -2.14 -0.46
C VAL A 85 15.07 -1.56 -1.84
N GLY A 86 15.77 -0.50 -2.22
CA GLY A 86 15.55 0.22 -3.49
C GLY A 86 15.75 -0.61 -4.78
N LEU A 87 15.64 -1.94 -4.74
CA LEU A 87 15.71 -2.88 -5.83
C LEU A 87 14.73 -4.05 -5.62
N ASN A 88 13.64 -4.00 -6.40
CA ASN A 88 12.77 -5.07 -6.90
C ASN A 88 12.62 -6.35 -6.07
N LEU A 89 11.39 -6.72 -5.72
CA LEU A 89 11.02 -8.05 -5.21
C LEU A 89 11.69 -9.22 -5.93
N LEU A 90 11.95 -9.08 -7.23
CA LEU A 90 12.66 -10.09 -8.01
C LEU A 90 14.05 -10.39 -7.44
N LEU A 91 14.79 -9.38 -6.99
CA LEU A 91 16.13 -9.54 -6.40
C LEU A 91 16.04 -10.23 -5.04
N ILE A 92 15.05 -9.89 -4.22
CA ILE A 92 14.82 -10.50 -2.90
C ILE A 92 14.38 -11.96 -3.07
N LEU A 93 13.47 -12.25 -4.00
CA LEU A 93 13.08 -13.61 -4.36
C LEU A 93 14.28 -14.40 -4.90
N ILE A 94 15.11 -13.80 -5.75
CA ILE A 94 16.35 -14.43 -6.23
C ILE A 94 17.30 -14.71 -5.07
N ILE A 95 17.50 -13.79 -4.12
CA ILE A 95 18.35 -14.01 -2.94
C ILE A 95 17.76 -15.11 -2.04
N PHE A 96 16.46 -15.09 -1.78
CA PHE A 96 15.78 -16.16 -1.03
C PHE A 96 15.88 -17.51 -1.72
N LEU A 97 15.74 -17.57 -3.06
CA LEU A 97 15.94 -18.78 -3.84
C LEU A 97 17.41 -19.24 -3.79
N LEU A 98 18.38 -18.34 -3.94
CA LEU A 98 19.80 -18.66 -3.85
C LEU A 98 20.22 -19.14 -2.46
N LEU A 99 19.61 -18.60 -1.40
CA LEU A 99 19.86 -19.01 -0.02
C LEU A 99 19.10 -20.30 0.37
N ALA A 100 17.87 -20.48 -0.12
CA ALA A 100 17.05 -21.67 0.17
C ALA A 100 17.46 -22.90 -0.64
N PHE A 101 17.90 -22.70 -1.89
CA PHE A 101 18.37 -23.78 -2.77
C PHE A 101 19.88 -23.97 -2.73
N GLY A 102 20.62 -23.01 -2.16
CA GLY A 102 22.06 -23.08 -1.96
C GLY A 102 22.84 -23.04 -3.28
N VAL A 103 23.94 -22.28 -3.30
CA VAL A 103 25.02 -22.47 -4.29
C VAL A 103 25.77 -23.76 -3.92
N ASP A 104 25.08 -24.90 -3.94
CA ASP A 104 25.65 -26.18 -3.47
C ASP A 104 25.68 -27.24 -4.58
N ALA A 105 26.09 -26.78 -5.76
CA ALA A 105 26.52 -27.64 -6.86
C ALA A 105 28.04 -27.56 -7.13
N ALA A 106 28.79 -26.73 -6.39
CA ALA A 106 30.20 -26.46 -6.68
C ALA A 106 31.19 -27.33 -5.88
N GLU A 107 30.79 -27.95 -4.76
CA GLU A 107 31.72 -28.72 -3.92
C GLU A 107 31.67 -30.24 -4.12
N LYS A 108 30.65 -30.78 -4.81
CA LYS A 108 30.47 -32.23 -4.96
C LYS A 108 31.27 -32.90 -6.10
N THR A 109 32.13 -32.16 -6.81
CA THR A 109 32.96 -32.71 -7.91
C THR A 109 34.45 -32.82 -7.59
N LYS A 110 34.93 -32.43 -6.41
CA LYS A 110 36.37 -32.52 -6.04
C LYS A 110 36.77 -33.76 -5.23
N GLY A 111 35.86 -34.68 -4.93
CA GLY A 111 36.10 -35.82 -4.03
C GLY A 111 35.94 -37.21 -4.64
N LYS A 112 36.18 -37.39 -5.95
CA LYS A 112 36.29 -38.71 -6.58
C LYS A 112 37.51 -38.74 -7.49
N HIS A 113 38.70 -38.75 -6.89
CA HIS A 113 39.89 -39.37 -7.46
C HIS A 113 40.64 -40.09 -6.36
#